data_AF-A0A523J5M1-F1
#
_entry.id   AF-A0A523J5M1-F1
#
_cell.length_a   1.000
_cell.length_b   1.000
_cell.length_c   1.000
_cell.angle_alpha   90.00
_cell.angle_beta   90.00
_cell.angle_gamma   90.00
#
_symmetry.space_group_name_H-M   'P 1'
#
loop_
_entity.id
_entity.type
_entity.pdbx_description
1 polymer ?
#
loop_
_entity_poly.entity_id
_entity_poly.type
_entity_poly.pdbx_seq_one_letter_code
_entity_poly.pdbx_strand_id
1 'polypeptide(L)'
;MKIKNMAGMSMKGGRRDKFFFCLLEFFPEKNRWFLKSILGVKDEVNMHGDDAIRSWIEKFGLQDLVVDFPLNIPFCQTCTLSCPGVDRCPVKEVEEVKKIISGILKKDNEILTTSPKSYERARIKFEQTGQPVEHIISKSFKRRLKKGFLPYWNRAIDLWIWTNYYDGLLDYFDYSYDSFGSTSLMILSRFSYLKRHFPSSLKLYEGNIRVTLLELFKAGCIHKNDLRKLQDLEEGANGREIILKKIEERSNIFIYDTDMEILVKNSRAFDSFLLAITGQAIHMNKVKEIDTWAMNESTGFVAPNFL
;
A
#
# COMPACT_ATOMS: atom_id res chain seq x y z
N MET A 1 -17.62 -19.91 17.48
CA MET A 1 -17.44 -19.11 16.24
C MET A 1 -15.99 -18.67 16.19
N LYS A 2 -15.26 -18.87 15.07
CA LYS A 2 -13.83 -18.49 15.02
C LYS A 2 -13.72 -16.96 15.04
N ILE A 3 -12.99 -16.42 16.01
CA ILE A 3 -12.73 -14.98 16.12
C ILE A 3 -12.02 -14.54 14.84
N LYS A 4 -12.52 -13.50 14.16
CA LYS A 4 -11.84 -12.90 13.02
C LYS A 4 -10.92 -11.82 13.54
N ASN A 5 -9.62 -11.99 13.34
CA ASN A 5 -8.61 -11.03 13.71
C ASN A 5 -7.74 -10.69 12.50
N MET A 6 -7.27 -9.45 12.47
CA MET A 6 -6.43 -8.93 11.41
C MET A 6 -5.38 -8.03 12.03
N ALA A 7 -4.13 -8.22 11.65
CA ALA A 7 -3.06 -7.34 12.11
C ALA A 7 -2.43 -6.57 10.95
N GLY A 8 -1.99 -5.36 11.27
CA GLY A 8 -1.15 -4.54 10.41
C GLY A 8 0.18 -4.25 11.09
N MET A 9 1.26 -4.30 10.31
CA MET A 9 2.61 -4.01 10.81
C MET A 9 3.42 -3.26 9.74
N SER A 10 3.79 -2.01 10.03
CA SER A 10 4.70 -1.27 9.16
C SER A 10 6.14 -1.74 9.38
N MET A 11 6.79 -2.17 8.30
CA MET A 11 8.17 -2.65 8.25
C MET A 11 9.16 -1.57 7.80
N LYS A 12 8.72 -0.32 7.70
CA LYS A 12 9.59 0.81 7.36
C LYS A 12 10.44 1.23 8.54
N GLY A 13 11.71 1.54 8.26
CA GLY A 13 12.59 2.14 9.25
C GLY A 13 14.01 1.58 9.29
N GLY A 14 14.84 2.16 10.16
CA GLY A 14 16.18 1.67 10.44
C GLY A 14 16.21 0.49 11.43
N ARG A 15 17.41 -0.04 11.70
CA ARG A 15 17.61 -1.11 12.70
C ARG A 15 17.10 -0.74 14.10
N ARG A 16 17.14 0.55 14.46
CA ARG A 16 16.75 1.08 15.78
C ARG A 16 15.31 1.60 15.84
N ASP A 17 14.57 1.55 14.73
CA ASP A 17 13.20 2.04 14.68
C ASP A 17 12.27 1.11 15.45
N LYS A 18 11.22 1.71 16.05
CA LYS A 18 10.18 0.97 16.75
C LYS A 18 9.19 0.43 15.71
N PHE A 19 9.02 -0.88 15.67
CA PHE A 19 7.91 -1.51 14.94
C PHE A 19 6.68 -1.48 15.84
N PHE A 20 5.53 -1.32 15.20
CA PHE A 20 4.24 -1.43 15.85
C PHE A 20 3.43 -2.53 15.19
N PHE A 21 2.67 -3.23 16.01
CA PHE A 21 1.72 -4.25 15.62
C PHE A 21 0.35 -3.81 16.10
N CYS A 22 -0.56 -3.53 15.15
CA CYS A 22 -1.93 -3.13 15.45
C CYS A 22 -2.87 -4.28 15.14
N LEU A 23 -3.60 -4.76 16.15
CA LEU A 23 -4.53 -5.88 16.05
C LEU A 23 -5.97 -5.39 16.04
N LEU A 24 -6.69 -5.64 14.95
CA LEU A 24 -8.13 -5.49 14.87
C LEU A 24 -8.81 -6.84 15.14
N GLU A 25 -9.88 -6.83 15.92
CA GLU A 25 -10.70 -8.00 16.21
C GLU A 25 -12.17 -7.69 15.94
N PHE A 26 -12.85 -8.60 15.23
CA PHE A 26 -14.27 -8.49 14.96
C PHE A 26 -15.10 -9.14 16.05
N PHE A 27 -16.07 -8.40 16.58
CA PHE A 27 -17.01 -8.88 17.60
C PHE A 27 -18.38 -9.10 16.95
N PRO A 28 -18.79 -10.37 16.70
CA PRO A 28 -20.02 -10.68 15.99
C PRO A 28 -21.27 -10.13 16.68
N GLU A 29 -21.31 -10.17 18.02
CA GLU A 29 -22.45 -9.70 18.82
C GLU A 29 -22.78 -8.23 18.59
N LYS A 30 -21.74 -7.39 18.41
CA LYS A 30 -21.88 -5.95 18.15
C LYS A 30 -21.78 -5.60 16.67
N ASN A 31 -21.55 -6.60 15.81
CA ASN A 31 -21.21 -6.44 14.40
C ASN A 31 -20.18 -5.31 14.18
N ARG A 32 -19.14 -5.23 15.01
CA ARG A 32 -18.19 -4.10 15.06
C ARG A 32 -16.76 -4.59 15.25
N TRP A 33 -15.81 -3.88 14.66
CA TRP A 33 -14.38 -4.13 14.84
C TRP A 33 -13.84 -3.29 15.99
N PHE A 34 -12.83 -3.82 16.68
CA PHE A 34 -12.18 -3.14 17.79
C PHE A 34 -10.68 -3.16 17.56
N LEU A 35 -10.02 -2.03 17.81
CA LEU A 35 -8.57 -2.04 18.00
C LEU A 35 -8.28 -2.69 19.35
N LYS A 36 -7.90 -3.97 19.31
CA LYS A 36 -7.71 -4.81 20.49
C LYS A 36 -6.36 -4.57 21.15
N SER A 37 -5.33 -4.30 20.35
CA SER A 37 -3.97 -4.11 20.87
C SER A 37 -3.13 -3.27 19.92
N ILE A 38 -2.30 -2.41 20.51
CA ILE A 38 -1.17 -1.74 19.85
C ILE A 38 0.09 -2.18 20.59
N LEU A 39 0.95 -2.96 19.94
CA LEU A 39 2.17 -3.48 20.55
C LEU A 39 3.39 -2.86 19.87
N GLY A 40 4.19 -2.15 20.63
CA GLY A 40 5.48 -1.62 20.18
C GLY A 40 6.62 -2.57 20.55
N VAL A 41 7.63 -2.72 19.70
CA VAL A 41 8.80 -3.58 19.96
C VAL A 41 9.71 -3.08 21.10
N LYS A 42 9.45 -1.90 21.67
CA LYS A 42 10.16 -1.49 22.90
C LYS A 42 9.34 -1.94 24.12
N ASP A 43 10.02 -2.61 25.05
CA ASP A 43 9.60 -2.91 26.44
C ASP A 43 9.33 -4.39 26.79
N GLU A 44 9.99 -5.35 26.14
CA GLU A 44 10.25 -6.66 26.76
C GLU A 44 11.73 -6.78 27.10
N VAL A 45 12.07 -6.50 28.37
CA VAL A 45 13.39 -6.82 28.95
C VAL A 45 13.57 -8.33 28.75
N ASN A 46 14.48 -8.72 27.84
CA ASN A 46 14.87 -10.10 27.47
C ASN A 46 14.33 -10.69 26.15
N MET A 47 13.65 -9.94 25.27
CA MET A 47 13.32 -10.46 23.92
C MET A 47 13.94 -9.61 22.80
N HIS A 48 14.59 -10.28 21.84
CA HIS A 48 14.99 -9.62 20.60
C HIS A 48 13.72 -9.20 19.85
N GLY A 49 13.69 -7.98 19.30
CA GLY A 49 12.48 -7.42 18.70
C GLY A 49 11.89 -8.22 17.53
N ASP A 50 12.70 -9.09 16.92
CA ASP A 50 12.28 -10.01 15.87
C ASP A 50 11.51 -11.23 16.45
N ASP A 51 11.85 -11.68 17.66
CA ASP A 51 11.14 -12.77 18.39
C ASP A 51 9.79 -12.30 18.95
N ALA A 52 9.68 -11.01 19.30
CA ALA A 52 8.44 -10.40 19.77
C ALA A 52 7.31 -10.52 18.73
N ILE A 53 7.62 -10.30 17.45
CA ILE A 53 6.64 -10.39 16.36
C ILE A 53 6.08 -11.82 16.27
N ARG A 54 6.96 -12.83 16.33
CA ARG A 54 6.54 -14.23 16.33
C ARG A 54 5.66 -14.55 17.54
N SER A 55 6.09 -14.13 18.72
CA SER A 55 5.34 -14.32 19.97
C SER A 55 3.93 -13.72 19.86
N TRP A 56 3.76 -12.53 19.28
CA TRP A 56 2.45 -11.93 19.08
C TRP A 56 1.59 -12.70 18.07
N ILE A 57 2.16 -13.13 16.95
CA ILE A 57 1.45 -13.96 15.96
C ILE A 57 0.91 -15.23 16.60
N GLU A 58 1.74 -15.94 17.38
CA GLU A 58 1.36 -17.17 18.08
C GLU A 58 0.34 -16.89 19.20
N LYS A 59 0.58 -15.88 20.04
CA LYS A 59 -0.28 -15.48 21.16
C LYS A 59 -1.71 -15.14 20.71
N PHE A 60 -1.86 -14.44 19.59
CA PHE A 60 -3.16 -14.07 19.06
C PHE A 60 -3.73 -15.08 18.06
N GLY A 61 -3.01 -16.16 17.77
CA GLY A 61 -3.42 -17.17 16.78
C GLY A 61 -3.68 -16.59 15.40
N LEU A 62 -2.90 -15.57 15.01
CA LEU A 62 -3.15 -14.75 13.82
C LEU A 62 -3.05 -15.58 12.54
N GLN A 63 -4.04 -15.44 11.66
CA GLN A 63 -4.08 -16.13 10.36
C GLN A 63 -3.67 -15.23 9.20
N ASP A 64 -3.88 -13.92 9.33
CA ASP A 64 -3.70 -12.94 8.27
C ASP A 64 -2.95 -11.71 8.83
N LEU A 65 -1.87 -11.29 8.14
CA LEU A 65 -1.05 -10.13 8.51
C LEU A 65 -0.78 -9.27 7.28
N VAL A 66 -1.06 -7.96 7.38
CA VAL A 66 -0.74 -6.98 6.34
C VAL A 66 0.54 -6.22 6.68
N VAL A 67 1.46 -6.16 5.72
CA VAL A 67 2.73 -5.43 5.84
C VAL A 67 2.93 -4.46 4.69
N ASP A 68 3.60 -3.33 4.92
CA ASP A 68 3.98 -2.38 3.86
C ASP A 68 5.32 -2.72 3.20
N PHE A 69 5.50 -3.99 2.87
CA PHE A 69 6.75 -4.56 2.39
C PHE A 69 6.53 -5.43 1.15
N PRO A 70 7.38 -5.33 0.11
CA PRO A 70 7.20 -6.10 -1.12
C PRO A 70 7.32 -7.61 -0.88
N LEU A 71 6.21 -8.36 -1.05
CA LEU A 71 6.18 -9.80 -0.72
C LEU A 71 6.64 -10.71 -1.85
N ASN A 72 6.50 -10.25 -3.09
CA ASN A 72 7.02 -10.90 -4.29
C ASN A 72 8.22 -10.11 -4.84
N ILE A 73 9.10 -10.82 -5.54
CA ILE A 73 10.34 -10.27 -6.11
C ILE A 73 10.17 -9.90 -7.60
N PRO A 74 10.97 -8.96 -8.15
CA PRO A 74 11.03 -8.70 -9.58
C PRO A 74 11.52 -9.92 -10.36
N PHE A 75 10.98 -10.13 -11.56
CA PHE A 75 11.25 -11.31 -12.39
C PHE A 75 12.74 -11.53 -12.68
N CYS A 76 13.52 -10.46 -12.85
CA CYS A 76 14.95 -10.61 -13.12
C CYS A 76 15.76 -11.15 -11.93
N GLN A 77 15.25 -11.12 -10.69
CA GLN A 77 16.00 -11.61 -9.53
C GLN A 77 16.14 -13.13 -9.48
N THR A 78 15.19 -13.86 -10.08
CA THR A 78 15.21 -15.33 -10.19
C THR A 78 15.39 -15.81 -11.63
N CYS A 79 15.62 -14.88 -12.57
CA CYS A 79 15.80 -15.20 -13.97
C CYS A 79 17.13 -15.94 -14.20
N THR A 80 17.07 -17.07 -14.89
CA THR A 80 18.24 -17.89 -15.23
C THR A 80 18.76 -17.65 -16.65
N LEU A 81 18.13 -16.74 -17.41
CA LEU A 81 18.52 -16.41 -18.78
C LEU A 81 19.87 -15.66 -18.80
N SER A 82 20.67 -15.89 -19.84
CA SER A 82 21.72 -14.95 -20.21
C SER A 82 21.05 -13.65 -20.68
N CYS A 83 21.08 -12.63 -19.83
CA CYS A 83 20.24 -11.45 -19.99
C CYS A 83 20.56 -10.69 -21.31
N PRO A 84 19.60 -10.58 -22.25
CA PRO A 84 19.80 -9.88 -23.52
C PRO A 84 19.67 -8.35 -23.40
N GLY A 85 19.48 -7.84 -22.19
CA GLY A 85 19.16 -6.46 -21.87
C GLY A 85 17.65 -6.21 -21.70
N VAL A 86 17.29 -5.10 -21.05
CA VAL A 86 15.90 -4.77 -20.71
C VAL A 86 15.03 -4.74 -21.95
N ASP A 87 15.44 -4.05 -23.02
CA ASP A 87 14.61 -3.84 -24.22
C ASP A 87 14.26 -5.13 -24.97
N ARG A 88 15.14 -6.15 -24.90
CA ARG A 88 15.00 -7.43 -25.61
C ARG A 88 14.66 -8.60 -24.68
N CYS A 89 14.20 -8.33 -23.47
CA CYS A 89 13.84 -9.36 -22.50
C CYS A 89 12.68 -10.22 -23.04
N PRO A 90 12.85 -11.55 -23.18
CA PRO A 90 11.83 -12.46 -23.71
C PRO A 90 10.87 -13.00 -22.63
N VAL A 91 11.03 -12.57 -21.38
CA VAL A 91 10.17 -13.00 -20.26
C VAL A 91 8.76 -12.48 -20.52
N LYS A 92 7.79 -13.39 -20.60
CA LYS A 92 6.40 -13.10 -21.01
C LYS A 92 5.78 -11.96 -20.20
N GLU A 93 5.95 -11.97 -18.89
CA GLU A 93 5.42 -10.97 -17.97
C GLU A 93 6.04 -9.59 -18.22
N VAL A 94 7.32 -9.54 -18.56
CA VAL A 94 8.01 -8.29 -18.92
C VAL A 94 7.52 -7.78 -20.27
N GLU A 95 7.30 -8.66 -21.25
CA GLU A 95 6.71 -8.29 -22.54
C GLU A 95 5.27 -7.78 -22.40
N GLU A 96 4.47 -8.41 -21.54
CA GLU A 96 3.08 -8.03 -21.29
C GLU A 96 2.99 -6.63 -20.64
N VAL A 97 3.80 -6.38 -19.61
CA VAL A 97 3.91 -5.05 -18.98
C VAL A 97 4.32 -3.99 -20.00
N LYS A 98 5.30 -4.28 -20.88
CA LYS A 98 5.70 -3.36 -21.94
C LYS A 98 4.57 -3.10 -22.94
N LYS A 99 3.85 -4.15 -23.36
CA LYS A 99 2.70 -4.02 -24.28
C LYS A 99 1.62 -3.12 -23.67
N ILE A 100 1.36 -3.24 -22.37
CA ILE A 100 0.40 -2.38 -21.66
C ILE A 100 0.87 -0.93 -21.66
N ILE A 101 2.13 -0.66 -21.30
CA ILE A 101 2.71 0.69 -21.33
C ILE A 101 2.60 1.30 -22.73
N SER A 102 3.01 0.56 -23.76
CA SER A 102 2.89 1.01 -25.15
C SER A 102 1.44 1.25 -25.56
N GLY A 103 0.51 0.40 -25.11
CA GLY A 103 -0.92 0.55 -25.35
C GLY A 103 -1.49 1.84 -24.75
N ILE A 104 -1.14 2.15 -23.49
CA ILE A 104 -1.53 3.40 -22.82
C ILE A 104 -1.00 4.61 -23.59
N LEU A 105 0.30 4.62 -23.92
CA LEU A 105 0.93 5.73 -24.64
C LEU A 105 0.37 5.91 -26.06
N LYS A 106 0.03 4.81 -26.74
CA LYS A 106 -0.59 4.83 -28.07
C LYS A 106 -1.99 5.42 -28.00
N LYS A 107 -2.85 4.97 -27.08
CA LYS A 107 -4.20 5.52 -26.88
C LYS A 107 -4.17 7.02 -26.57
N ASP A 108 -3.28 7.44 -25.67
CA ASP A 108 -3.09 8.87 -25.34
C ASP A 108 -2.69 9.69 -26.57
N ASN A 109 -1.77 9.16 -27.40
CA ASN A 109 -1.34 9.82 -28.63
C ASN A 109 -2.43 9.86 -29.70
N GLU A 110 -3.25 8.81 -29.82
CA GLU A 110 -4.40 8.77 -30.74
C GLU A 110 -5.42 9.85 -30.39
N ILE A 111 -5.78 10.01 -29.11
CA ILE A 111 -6.74 11.06 -28.70
C ILE A 111 -6.17 12.45 -28.97
N LEU A 112 -4.87 12.65 -28.72
CA LEU A 112 -4.18 13.90 -29.01
C LEU A 112 -4.20 14.24 -30.51
N THR A 113 -4.02 13.25 -31.40
CA THR A 113 -4.02 13.50 -32.85
C THR A 113 -5.42 13.63 -33.43
N THR A 114 -6.39 12.84 -32.97
CA THR A 114 -7.77 12.90 -33.50
C THR A 114 -8.52 14.14 -33.02
N SER A 115 -8.33 14.54 -31.76
CA SER A 115 -9.11 15.64 -31.16
C SER A 115 -8.25 16.55 -30.26
N PRO A 116 -7.30 17.32 -30.82
CA PRO A 116 -6.33 18.09 -30.02
C PRO A 116 -6.97 19.10 -29.07
N LYS A 117 -8.04 19.79 -29.52
CA LYS A 117 -8.72 20.82 -28.71
C LYS A 117 -9.49 20.22 -27.53
N SER A 118 -10.16 19.08 -27.72
CA SER A 118 -10.87 18.41 -26.62
C SER A 118 -9.89 17.77 -25.65
N TYR A 119 -8.81 17.19 -26.16
CA TYR A 119 -7.72 16.66 -25.34
C TYR A 119 -7.15 17.76 -24.43
N GLU A 120 -6.81 18.93 -24.98
CA GLU A 120 -6.25 20.02 -24.18
C GLU A 120 -7.23 20.57 -23.14
N ARG A 121 -8.51 20.71 -23.49
CA ARG A 121 -9.55 21.12 -22.54
C ARG A 121 -9.70 20.12 -21.39
N ALA A 122 -9.74 18.83 -21.71
CA ALA A 122 -9.87 17.78 -20.72
C ALA A 122 -8.61 17.63 -19.86
N ARG A 123 -7.41 17.86 -20.43
CA ARG A 123 -6.15 17.97 -19.69
C ARG A 123 -6.16 19.12 -18.70
N ILE A 124 -6.57 20.32 -19.12
CA ILE A 124 -6.69 21.49 -18.23
C ILE A 124 -7.70 21.21 -17.11
N LYS A 125 -8.84 20.60 -17.44
CA LYS A 125 -9.85 20.22 -16.45
C LYS A 125 -9.30 19.20 -15.46
N PHE A 126 -8.52 18.22 -15.90
CA PHE A 126 -7.83 17.27 -15.03
C PHE A 126 -6.85 17.98 -14.09
N GLU A 127 -6.01 18.88 -14.60
CA GLU A 127 -5.06 19.66 -13.79
C GLU A 127 -5.77 20.52 -12.73
N GLN A 128 -6.97 21.04 -13.02
CA GLN A 128 -7.75 21.86 -12.09
C GLN A 128 -8.52 21.04 -11.05
N THR A 129 -9.07 19.88 -11.44
CA THR A 129 -10.01 19.11 -10.60
C THR A 129 -9.41 17.87 -9.96
N GLY A 130 -8.29 17.36 -10.48
CA GLY A 130 -7.69 16.09 -10.09
C GLY A 130 -8.57 14.86 -10.40
N GLN A 131 -9.69 15.05 -11.10
CA GLN A 131 -10.60 13.96 -11.46
C GLN A 131 -10.15 13.33 -12.78
N PRO A 132 -9.85 12.02 -12.81
CA PRO A 132 -9.43 11.34 -14.03
C PRO A 132 -10.50 11.48 -15.11
N VAL A 133 -10.10 12.05 -16.25
CA VAL A 133 -10.87 11.95 -17.49
C VAL A 133 -10.41 10.69 -18.18
N GLU A 134 -11.37 9.87 -18.62
CA GLU A 134 -11.10 8.60 -19.28
C GLU A 134 -10.03 8.77 -20.39
N HIS A 135 -8.95 8.00 -20.28
CA HIS A 135 -7.83 7.92 -21.23
C HIS A 135 -6.88 9.12 -21.37
N ILE A 136 -6.98 10.16 -20.53
CA ILE A 136 -5.97 11.24 -20.50
C ILE A 136 -5.01 11.02 -19.33
N ILE A 137 -3.73 10.86 -19.64
CA ILE A 137 -2.68 10.72 -18.62
C ILE A 137 -2.01 12.07 -18.33
N SER A 138 -1.63 12.30 -17.07
CA SER A 138 -0.89 13.51 -16.70
C SER A 138 0.47 13.59 -17.39
N LYS A 139 1.05 14.80 -17.50
CA LYS A 139 2.41 14.99 -18.04
C LYS A 139 3.45 14.21 -17.25
N SER A 140 3.32 14.19 -15.93
CA SER A 140 4.22 13.47 -15.02
C SER A 140 4.10 11.96 -15.23
N PHE A 141 2.88 11.43 -15.33
CA PHE A 141 2.65 10.00 -15.56
C PHE A 141 3.13 9.57 -16.95
N LYS A 142 2.84 10.36 -18.00
CA LYS A 142 3.37 10.12 -19.35
C LYS A 142 4.89 10.08 -19.38
N ARG A 143 5.56 10.99 -18.66
CA ARG A 143 7.03 10.97 -18.52
C ARG A 143 7.51 9.72 -17.80
N ARG A 144 6.79 9.27 -16.77
CA ARG A 144 7.10 8.01 -16.07
C ARG A 144 7.01 6.81 -17.02
N LEU A 145 5.91 6.67 -17.75
CA LEU A 145 5.72 5.58 -18.71
C LEU A 145 6.79 5.59 -19.82
N LYS A 146 7.19 6.77 -20.31
CA LYS A 146 8.26 6.91 -21.30
C LYS A 146 9.66 6.54 -20.78
N LYS A 147 9.94 6.76 -19.50
CA LYS A 147 11.19 6.28 -18.88
C LYS A 147 11.27 4.75 -18.84
N GLY A 148 10.12 4.08 -18.95
CA GLY A 148 10.03 2.64 -19.10
C GLY A 148 9.95 1.88 -17.77
N PHE A 149 9.86 0.57 -17.91
CA PHE A 149 9.76 -0.40 -16.83
C PHE A 149 11.10 -1.13 -16.69
N LEU A 150 11.66 -1.14 -15.48
CA LEU A 150 12.94 -1.80 -15.22
C LEU A 150 12.67 -3.16 -14.56
N PRO A 151 12.77 -4.30 -15.27
CA PRO A 151 12.31 -5.60 -14.76
C PRO A 151 13.14 -6.21 -13.61
N TYR A 152 14.29 -5.61 -13.29
CA TYR A 152 15.11 -5.93 -12.11
C TYR A 152 14.76 -5.10 -10.87
N TRP A 153 13.94 -4.08 -11.04
CA TRP A 153 13.53 -3.14 -9.99
C TRP A 153 12.02 -3.21 -9.79
N ASN A 154 11.27 -3.12 -10.88
CA ASN A 154 9.82 -3.05 -10.89
C ASN A 154 9.17 -4.43 -11.06
N ARG A 155 7.97 -4.56 -10.49
CA ARG A 155 7.08 -5.70 -10.65
C ARG A 155 5.86 -5.31 -11.46
N ALA A 156 5.13 -6.27 -12.02
CA ALA A 156 3.90 -5.99 -12.77
C ALA A 156 2.88 -5.20 -11.91
N ILE A 157 2.76 -5.54 -10.62
CA ILE A 157 1.92 -4.79 -9.66
C ILE A 157 2.32 -3.31 -9.53
N ASP A 158 3.58 -2.94 -9.75
CA ASP A 158 4.02 -1.54 -9.68
C ASP A 158 3.38 -0.74 -10.81
N LEU A 159 3.30 -1.31 -12.02
CA LEU A 159 2.60 -0.67 -13.13
C LEU A 159 1.12 -0.52 -12.82
N TRP A 160 0.47 -1.53 -12.23
CA TRP A 160 -0.92 -1.44 -11.82
C TRP A 160 -1.15 -0.33 -10.79
N ILE A 161 -0.21 -0.17 -9.84
CA ILE A 161 -0.26 0.94 -8.89
C ILE A 161 -0.09 2.28 -9.62
N TRP A 162 0.82 2.37 -10.61
CA TRP A 162 0.97 3.60 -11.38
C TRP A 162 -0.32 3.96 -12.13
N THR A 163 -0.94 3.00 -12.83
CA THR A 163 -2.15 3.26 -13.60
C THR A 163 -3.34 3.71 -12.74
N ASN A 164 -3.38 3.29 -11.48
CA ASN A 164 -4.50 3.56 -10.58
C ASN A 164 -4.26 4.68 -9.55
N TYR A 165 -3.00 5.02 -9.28
CA TYR A 165 -2.61 5.87 -8.15
C TYR A 165 -1.50 6.88 -8.42
N TYR A 166 -0.83 6.86 -9.58
CA TYR A 166 0.39 7.66 -9.80
C TYR A 166 0.22 9.14 -9.46
N ASP A 167 -0.82 9.79 -10.01
CA ASP A 167 -1.03 11.22 -9.80
C ASP A 167 -1.38 11.55 -8.34
N GLY A 168 -2.26 10.76 -7.70
CA GLY A 168 -2.57 10.94 -6.28
C GLY A 168 -1.36 10.72 -5.37
N LEU A 169 -0.49 9.76 -5.70
CA LEU A 169 0.74 9.52 -4.94
C LEU A 169 1.73 10.68 -5.07
N LEU A 170 1.84 11.24 -6.27
CA LEU A 170 2.70 12.38 -6.54
C LEU A 170 2.15 13.66 -5.87
N ASP A 171 0.87 13.96 -6.10
CA ASP A 171 0.25 15.24 -5.69
C ASP A 171 0.12 15.40 -4.17
N TYR A 172 -0.09 14.30 -3.44
CA TYR A 172 -0.32 14.35 -1.99
C TYR A 172 0.85 13.88 -1.14
N PHE A 173 1.80 13.13 -1.71
CA PHE A 173 2.89 12.52 -0.94
C PHE A 173 4.28 12.68 -1.56
N ASP A 174 4.39 13.39 -2.70
CA ASP A 174 5.62 13.53 -3.48
C ASP A 174 6.35 12.19 -3.70
N TYR A 175 5.56 11.15 -4.00
CA TYR A 175 6.02 9.78 -3.99
C TYR A 175 5.75 9.08 -5.32
N SER A 176 6.81 8.61 -5.98
CA SER A 176 6.69 7.63 -7.07
C SER A 176 6.85 6.23 -6.50
N TYR A 177 5.79 5.42 -6.57
CA TYR A 177 5.82 4.04 -6.10
C TYR A 177 6.78 3.21 -6.95
N ASP A 178 7.76 2.55 -6.32
CA ASP A 178 8.80 1.78 -7.01
C ASP A 178 9.26 0.67 -6.08
N SER A 179 8.49 -0.41 -5.95
CA SER A 179 8.55 -1.38 -4.85
C SER A 179 9.95 -1.59 -4.26
N PHE A 180 10.84 -2.26 -4.99
CA PHE A 180 12.19 -2.59 -4.51
C PHE A 180 13.16 -1.40 -4.46
N GLY A 181 12.88 -0.29 -5.13
CA GLY A 181 13.73 0.91 -5.02
C GLY A 181 13.33 1.85 -3.92
N SER A 182 12.09 1.75 -3.46
CA SER A 182 11.62 2.51 -2.31
C SER A 182 11.95 1.84 -0.98
N THR A 183 12.36 0.56 -1.01
CA THR A 183 12.74 -0.22 0.17
C THR A 183 14.25 -0.49 0.17
N SER A 184 14.92 -0.27 1.31
CA SER A 184 16.35 -0.53 1.42
C SER A 184 16.66 -2.03 1.42
N LEU A 185 17.80 -2.41 0.84
CA LEU A 185 18.28 -3.80 0.84
C LEU A 185 18.36 -4.40 2.26
N MET A 186 18.71 -3.57 3.26
CA MET A 186 18.79 -4.01 4.65
C MET A 186 17.43 -4.40 5.22
N ILE A 187 16.37 -3.63 4.92
CA ILE A 187 15.00 -3.98 5.31
C ILE A 187 14.56 -5.22 4.52
N LEU A 188 14.92 -5.32 3.24
CA LEU A 188 14.59 -6.49 2.42
C LEU A 188 15.13 -7.79 3.03
N SER A 189 16.42 -7.79 3.37
CA SER A 189 17.09 -8.93 4.00
C SER A 189 16.52 -9.25 5.38
N ARG A 190 16.23 -8.22 6.20
CA ARG A 190 15.65 -8.42 7.53
C ARG A 190 14.26 -9.04 7.46
N PHE A 191 13.39 -8.56 6.58
CA PHE A 191 12.05 -9.13 6.43
C PHE A 191 12.11 -10.56 5.88
N SER A 192 13.00 -10.82 4.92
CA SER A 192 13.25 -12.17 4.41
C SER A 192 13.72 -13.14 5.51
N TYR A 193 14.54 -12.68 6.45
CA TYR A 193 14.92 -13.43 7.65
C TYR A 193 13.70 -13.68 8.55
N LEU A 194 12.98 -12.61 8.94
CA LEU A 194 11.79 -12.69 9.80
C LEU A 194 10.72 -13.66 9.28
N LYS A 195 10.43 -13.61 7.98
CA LYS A 195 9.42 -14.45 7.34
C LYS A 195 9.69 -15.95 7.53
N ARG A 196 10.95 -16.37 7.71
CA ARG A 196 11.31 -17.78 7.95
C ARG A 196 10.86 -18.29 9.32
N HIS A 197 10.63 -17.37 10.26
CA HIS A 197 10.20 -17.69 11.63
C HIS A 197 8.68 -17.62 11.80
N PHE A 198 7.95 -17.14 10.80
CA PHE A 198 6.50 -17.08 10.86
C PHE A 198 5.88 -18.47 10.67
N PRO A 199 4.75 -18.77 11.35
CA PRO A 199 4.03 -20.02 11.13
C PRO A 199 3.64 -20.19 9.66
N SER A 200 3.71 -21.42 9.14
CA SER A 200 3.32 -21.73 7.75
C SER A 200 1.84 -21.49 7.46
N SER A 201 1.00 -21.44 8.51
CA SER A 201 -0.43 -21.11 8.40
C SER A 201 -0.69 -19.61 8.22
N LEU A 202 0.28 -18.75 8.51
CA LEU A 202 0.11 -17.30 8.41
C LEU A 202 0.12 -16.85 6.94
N LYS A 203 -0.96 -16.20 6.52
CA LYS A 203 -1.04 -15.51 5.23
C LYS A 203 -0.52 -14.09 5.39
N LEU A 204 0.43 -13.73 4.53
CA LEU A 204 0.96 -12.37 4.44
C LEU A 204 0.32 -11.65 3.26
N TYR A 205 -0.07 -10.41 3.49
CA TYR A 205 -0.56 -9.50 2.45
C TYR A 205 0.33 -8.26 2.38
N GLU A 206 0.52 -7.77 1.17
CA GLU A 206 1.21 -6.51 0.93
C GLU A 206 0.19 -5.37 0.90
N GLY A 207 0.34 -4.39 1.78
CA GLY A 207 -0.44 -3.16 1.78
C GLY A 207 0.42 -1.95 1.46
N ASN A 208 -0.21 -0.83 1.18
CA ASN A 208 0.49 0.44 1.09
C ASN A 208 -0.32 1.56 1.76
N ILE A 209 0.28 2.16 2.79
CA ILE A 209 -0.35 3.22 3.60
C ILE A 209 -0.88 4.38 2.74
N ARG A 210 -0.12 4.80 1.73
CA ARG A 210 -0.51 5.92 0.86
C ARG A 210 -1.66 5.51 -0.06
N VAL A 211 -1.65 4.28 -0.57
CA VAL A 211 -2.79 3.73 -1.34
C VAL A 211 -4.05 3.66 -0.46
N THR A 212 -3.94 3.19 0.78
CA THR A 212 -5.06 3.17 1.74
C THR A 212 -5.63 4.56 1.99
N LEU A 213 -4.77 5.55 2.22
CA LEU A 213 -5.17 6.95 2.39
C LEU A 213 -5.84 7.51 1.12
N LEU A 214 -5.33 7.19 -0.07
CA LEU A 214 -5.96 7.59 -1.33
C LEU A 214 -7.34 6.95 -1.52
N GLU A 215 -7.54 5.70 -1.10
CA GLU A 215 -8.84 5.04 -1.17
C GLU A 215 -9.83 5.62 -0.15
N LEU A 216 -9.38 5.96 1.06
CA LEU A 216 -10.20 6.71 2.03
C LEU A 216 -10.59 8.09 1.46
N PHE A 217 -9.68 8.76 0.76
CA PHE A 217 -9.95 10.03 0.10
C PHE A 217 -10.97 9.87 -1.04
N LYS A 218 -10.81 8.87 -1.91
CA LYS A 218 -11.76 8.56 -3.00
C LYS A 218 -13.16 8.25 -2.49
N ALA A 219 -13.27 7.56 -1.35
CA ALA A 219 -14.54 7.30 -0.67
C ALA A 219 -15.14 8.52 0.05
N GLY A 220 -14.48 9.68 0.01
CA GLY A 220 -14.90 10.88 0.71
C GLY A 220 -14.86 10.74 2.23
N CYS A 221 -14.15 9.74 2.76
CA CYS A 221 -13.94 9.56 4.21
C CYS A 221 -13.02 10.63 4.77
N ILE A 222 -11.97 10.97 4.02
CA ILE A 222 -11.03 12.05 4.33
C ILE A 222 -10.95 13.04 3.17
N HIS A 223 -10.39 14.22 3.41
CA HIS A 223 -10.31 15.32 2.46
C HIS A 223 -8.86 15.69 2.16
N LYS A 224 -8.67 16.47 1.09
CA LYS A 224 -7.35 16.97 0.64
C LYS A 224 -6.58 17.69 1.76
N ASN A 225 -7.27 18.45 2.61
CA ASN A 225 -6.64 19.15 3.73
C ASN A 225 -6.12 18.17 4.78
N ASP A 226 -6.81 17.06 5.05
CA ASP A 226 -6.35 16.06 6.02
C ASP A 226 -5.03 15.41 5.57
N LEU A 227 -4.93 15.09 4.27
CA LEU A 227 -3.71 14.54 3.68
C LEU A 227 -2.53 15.53 3.76
N ARG A 228 -2.79 16.82 3.50
CA ARG A 228 -1.77 17.88 3.62
C ARG A 228 -1.28 18.03 5.07
N LYS A 229 -2.21 18.07 6.03
CA LYS A 229 -1.88 18.14 7.46
C LYS A 229 -1.06 16.95 7.91
N LEU A 230 -1.34 15.76 7.39
CA LEU A 230 -0.58 14.55 7.73
C LEU A 230 0.91 14.65 7.31
N GLN A 231 1.23 15.37 6.23
CA GLN A 231 2.60 15.59 5.77
C GLN A 231 3.31 16.74 6.50
N ASP A 232 2.56 17.59 7.20
CA ASP A 232 3.11 18.73 7.94
C ASP A 232 3.84 18.25 9.21
N LEU A 233 5.00 18.85 9.50
CA LEU A 233 5.84 18.46 10.63
C LEU A 233 5.21 18.85 11.98
N GLU A 234 4.48 19.96 12.03
CA GLU A 234 3.86 20.49 13.25
C GLU A 234 2.43 19.97 13.40
N GLU A 235 1.66 19.99 12.32
CA GLU A 235 0.26 19.56 12.32
C GLU A 235 0.08 18.04 12.13
N GLY A 236 1.15 17.27 11.88
CA GLY A 236 1.06 15.85 11.57
C GLY A 236 0.33 15.02 12.62
N ALA A 237 0.46 15.37 13.91
CA ALA A 237 -0.31 14.73 14.98
C ALA A 237 -1.82 15.03 14.89
N ASN A 238 -2.17 16.30 14.68
CA ASN A 238 -3.55 16.73 14.47
C ASN A 238 -4.15 16.08 13.21
N GLY A 239 -3.38 16.00 12.13
CA GLY A 239 -3.76 15.29 10.90
C GLY A 239 -4.10 13.81 11.17
N ARG A 240 -3.29 13.12 11.98
CA ARG A 240 -3.58 11.73 12.41
C ARG A 240 -4.87 11.66 13.23
N GLU A 241 -5.06 12.53 14.20
CA GLU A 241 -6.26 12.55 15.04
C GLU A 241 -7.54 12.72 14.21
N ILE A 242 -7.53 13.68 13.29
CA ILE A 242 -8.66 13.94 12.39
C ILE A 242 -8.96 12.70 11.53
N ILE A 243 -7.92 12.09 10.94
CA ILE A 243 -8.09 10.90 10.09
C ILE A 243 -8.62 9.72 10.92
N LEU A 244 -8.11 9.49 12.13
CA LEU A 244 -8.55 8.40 13.00
C LEU A 244 -10.02 8.53 13.37
N LYS A 245 -10.48 9.72 13.78
CA LYS A 245 -11.90 9.98 14.09
C LYS A 245 -12.80 9.71 12.87
N LYS A 246 -12.39 10.18 11.69
CA LYS A 246 -13.12 9.94 10.43
C LYS A 246 -13.19 8.45 10.06
N ILE A 247 -12.10 7.71 10.27
CA ILE A 247 -12.06 6.26 10.06
C ILE A 247 -12.98 5.55 11.06
N GLU A 248 -12.95 5.92 12.33
CA GLU A 248 -13.78 5.33 13.39
C GLU A 248 -15.27 5.46 13.05
N GLU A 249 -15.70 6.66 12.64
CA GLU A 249 -17.07 6.99 12.25
C GLU A 249 -17.54 6.18 11.04
N ARG A 250 -16.69 5.99 10.02
CA ARG A 250 -17.10 5.37 8.74
C ARG A 250 -16.80 3.89 8.60
N SER A 251 -15.79 3.36 9.27
CA SER A 251 -15.27 2.01 9.07
C SER A 251 -15.78 1.00 10.09
N ASN A 252 -16.71 1.43 10.96
CA ASN A 252 -17.31 0.60 12.01
C ASN A 252 -16.23 -0.07 12.89
N ILE A 253 -15.27 0.74 13.32
CA ILE A 253 -14.19 0.37 14.24
C ILE A 253 -14.41 1.13 15.53
N PHE A 254 -14.05 0.55 16.66
CA PHE A 254 -13.98 1.21 17.95
C PHE A 254 -12.53 1.32 18.39
N ILE A 255 -12.13 2.51 18.83
CA ILE A 255 -10.80 2.80 19.34
C ILE A 255 -10.94 3.39 20.75
N TYR A 256 -10.25 2.83 21.74
CA TYR A 256 -10.21 3.42 23.08
C TYR A 256 -9.41 4.72 23.09
N ASP A 257 -9.76 5.69 23.95
CA ASP A 257 -9.07 6.98 24.03
C ASP A 257 -7.56 6.83 24.25
N THR A 258 -7.15 5.87 25.09
CA THR A 258 -5.73 5.57 25.34
C THR A 258 -5.00 5.09 24.08
N ASP A 259 -5.67 4.27 23.26
CA ASP A 259 -5.11 3.77 22.00
C ASP A 259 -5.08 4.88 20.94
N MET A 260 -6.11 5.72 20.91
CA MET A 260 -6.19 6.91 20.06
C MET A 260 -4.99 7.82 20.31
N GLU A 261 -4.67 8.12 21.58
CA GLU A 261 -3.50 8.92 21.93
C GLU A 261 -2.18 8.32 21.43
N ILE A 262 -2.02 7.00 21.52
CA ILE A 262 -0.82 6.30 21.04
C ILE A 262 -0.69 6.46 19.52
N LEU A 263 -1.77 6.26 18.77
CA LEU A 263 -1.80 6.42 17.31
C LEU A 263 -1.51 7.87 16.88
N VAL A 264 -2.05 8.86 17.61
CA VAL A 264 -1.81 10.28 17.33
C VAL A 264 -0.35 10.67 17.59
N LYS A 265 0.22 10.21 18.71
CA LYS A 265 1.60 10.54 19.11
C LYS A 265 2.64 9.78 18.28
N ASN A 266 2.31 8.59 17.75
CA ASN A 266 3.27 7.73 17.06
C ASN A 266 2.89 7.43 15.60
N SER A 267 3.64 8.01 14.66
CA SER A 267 3.42 7.80 13.23
C SER A 267 3.53 6.34 12.79
N ARG A 268 4.40 5.53 13.41
CA ARG A 268 4.56 4.11 13.06
C ARG A 268 3.39 3.26 13.55
N ALA A 269 2.83 3.60 14.70
CA ALA A 269 1.60 2.97 15.19
C ALA A 269 0.43 3.31 14.27
N PHE A 270 0.29 4.57 13.86
CA PHE A 270 -0.70 5.01 12.88
C PHE A 270 -0.56 4.29 11.53
N ASP A 271 0.66 4.19 10.99
CA ASP A 271 0.97 3.45 9.76
C ASP A 271 0.54 1.97 9.87
N SER A 272 0.85 1.34 11.00
CA SER A 272 0.50 -0.06 11.27
C SER A 272 -1.01 -0.26 11.44
N PHE A 273 -1.69 0.71 12.05
CA PHE A 273 -3.15 0.75 12.12
C PHE A 273 -3.77 0.83 10.73
N LEU A 274 -3.31 1.71 9.84
CA LEU A 274 -3.81 1.81 8.47
C LEU A 274 -3.62 0.50 7.67
N LEU A 275 -2.54 -0.25 7.92
CA LEU A 275 -2.38 -1.58 7.33
C LEU A 275 -3.39 -2.59 7.89
N ALA A 276 -3.72 -2.50 9.17
CA ALA A 276 -4.76 -3.34 9.77
C ALA A 276 -6.14 -3.03 9.15
N ILE A 277 -6.43 -1.74 8.86
CA ILE A 277 -7.62 -1.32 8.10
C ILE A 277 -7.62 -1.91 6.69
N THR A 278 -6.49 -1.91 5.98
CA THR A 278 -6.38 -2.58 4.68
C THR A 278 -6.76 -4.06 4.78
N GLY A 279 -6.31 -4.73 5.84
CA GLY A 279 -6.66 -6.13 6.07
C GLY A 279 -8.13 -6.35 6.44
N GLN A 280 -8.74 -5.43 7.20
CA GLN A 280 -10.16 -5.46 7.51
C GLN A 280 -11.00 -5.51 6.22
N ALA A 281 -10.62 -4.74 5.21
CA ALA A 281 -11.25 -4.73 3.90
C ALA A 281 -11.26 -6.12 3.22
N ILE A 282 -10.22 -6.95 3.42
CA ILE A 282 -10.17 -8.33 2.92
C ILE A 282 -11.32 -9.15 3.53
N HIS A 283 -11.50 -9.10 4.85
CA HIS A 283 -12.57 -9.85 5.52
C HIS A 283 -13.98 -9.35 5.20
N MET A 284 -14.09 -8.09 4.76
CA MET A 284 -15.34 -7.48 4.33
C MET A 284 -15.61 -7.70 2.83
N ASN A 285 -14.72 -8.39 2.09
CA ASN A 285 -14.75 -8.49 0.62
C ASN A 285 -14.81 -7.12 -0.07
N LYS A 286 -14.14 -6.14 0.53
CA LYS A 286 -14.05 -4.74 0.08
C LYS A 286 -12.64 -4.44 -0.40
N VAL A 287 -12.17 -5.20 -1.39
CA VAL A 287 -10.86 -5.04 -2.01
C VAL A 287 -11.02 -4.76 -3.49
N LYS A 288 -10.11 -4.00 -4.08
CA LYS A 288 -10.10 -3.79 -5.53
C LYS A 288 -9.65 -5.05 -6.24
N GLU A 289 -10.25 -5.27 -7.40
CA GLU A 289 -9.75 -6.25 -8.35
C GLU A 289 -8.42 -5.75 -8.93
N ILE A 290 -7.42 -6.62 -8.90
CA ILE A 290 -6.13 -6.39 -9.54
C ILE A 290 -6.16 -7.15 -10.85
N ASP A 291 -5.75 -6.50 -11.92
CA ASP A 291 -5.75 -7.12 -13.24
C ASP A 291 -4.89 -8.38 -13.26
N THR A 292 -5.32 -9.41 -13.99
CA THR A 292 -4.65 -10.71 -14.04
C THR A 292 -3.19 -10.63 -14.49
N TRP A 293 -2.85 -9.66 -15.34
CA TRP A 293 -1.48 -9.43 -15.82
C TRP A 293 -0.56 -8.85 -14.73
N ALA A 294 -1.14 -8.17 -13.72
CA ALA A 294 -0.42 -7.58 -12.60
C ALA A 294 -0.28 -8.56 -11.44
N MET A 295 -1.18 -9.55 -11.37
CA MET A 295 -1.13 -10.62 -10.39
C MET A 295 -0.08 -11.66 -10.78
N ASN A 296 0.84 -11.94 -9.86
CA ASN A 296 1.57 -13.22 -9.85
C ASN A 296 1.07 -14.06 -8.67
N GLU A 297 1.23 -15.39 -8.70
CA GLU A 297 0.71 -16.30 -7.68
C GLU A 297 1.11 -15.92 -6.23
N SER A 298 2.16 -15.10 -6.08
CA SER A 298 2.71 -14.62 -4.82
C SER A 298 2.40 -13.15 -4.47
N THR A 299 1.69 -12.39 -5.31
CA THR A 299 1.64 -10.92 -5.20
C THR A 299 1.04 -10.46 -3.88
N GLY A 300 0.00 -11.12 -3.38
CA GLY A 300 -0.64 -10.84 -2.09
C GLY A 300 -1.01 -9.36 -1.84
N PHE A 301 -0.97 -8.52 -2.87
CA PHE A 301 -1.14 -7.08 -2.74
C PHE A 301 -2.61 -6.76 -2.55
N VAL A 302 -2.89 -5.82 -1.65
CA VAL A 302 -4.25 -5.44 -1.29
C VAL A 302 -4.38 -3.93 -1.38
N ALA A 303 -5.25 -3.51 -2.30
CA ALA A 303 -5.82 -2.17 -2.32
C ALA A 303 -7.25 -2.24 -1.75
N PRO A 304 -7.52 -1.61 -0.60
CA PRO A 304 -8.87 -1.61 -0.05
C PRO A 304 -9.81 -0.77 -0.92
N ASN A 305 -11.10 -1.10 -0.89
CA ASN A 305 -12.15 -0.33 -1.55
C ASN A 305 -13.14 0.16 -0.49
N PHE A 306 -13.13 1.47 -0.21
CA PHE A 306 -14.02 2.07 0.79
C PHE A 306 -15.24 2.76 0.18
N LEU A 307 -15.44 2.66 -1.14
CA LEU A 307 -16.65 3.11 -1.81
C LEU A 307 -17.87 2.25 -1.43
#